data_AF-A0A1V9ZPF6-F1
#
_entry.id   AF-A0A1V9ZPF6-F1
#
_cell.length_a   1.000
_cell.length_b   1.000
_cell.length_c   1.000
_cell.angle_alpha   90.00
_cell.angle_beta   90.00
_cell.angle_gamma   90.00
#
_symmetry.space_group_name_H-M   'P 1'
#
loop_
_entity.id
_entity.type
_entity.pdbx_description
1 polymer ?
#
loop_
_entity_poly.entity_id
_entity_poly.type
_entity_poly.pdbx_seq_one_letter_code
_entity_poly.pdbx_strand_id
1 'polypeptide(L)'
;MTVMEFEIGENGSCVPSTGGPGVGLIGKAVRTRVEAVKDRLGTPRSHEQLYLPAMTRIELLRDLGYSIEEIAKKCIEINQTRTERHETEQEYIAQMRQQQYEAHLLQQQMLHVEMQRQRQLYMQMHYQLQYQANQTRSREEKNTSQDNKRRRLSVEAMLN
;
A
#
# COMPACT_ATOMS: atom_id res chain seq x y z
N MET A 1 22.49 34.59 11.41
CA MET A 1 21.13 34.21 10.91
C MET A 1 20.29 35.47 10.85
N THR A 2 19.48 35.60 9.81
CA THR A 2 18.52 36.70 9.70
C THR A 2 17.24 36.31 10.44
N VAL A 3 16.82 37.14 11.39
CA VAL A 3 15.57 37.00 12.15
C VAL A 3 14.58 38.02 11.61
N MET A 4 13.41 37.54 11.20
CA MET A 4 12.31 38.36 10.74
C MET A 4 11.15 38.26 11.73
N GLU A 5 10.59 39.40 12.11
CA GLU A 5 9.43 39.51 12.99
C GLU A 5 8.22 39.91 12.14
N PHE A 6 7.08 39.28 12.42
CA PHE A 6 5.83 39.47 11.68
C PHE A 6 4.71 39.76 12.66
N GLU A 7 3.64 40.39 12.17
CA GLU A 7 2.40 40.48 12.92
C GLU A 7 1.70 39.13 12.95
N ILE A 8 0.95 38.89 14.03
CA ILE A 8 0.05 37.75 14.16
C ILE A 8 -1.33 38.20 13.70
N GLY A 9 -2.03 37.34 12.98
CA GLY A 9 -3.42 37.59 12.61
C GLY A 9 -4.15 36.33 12.17
N GLU A 10 -5.35 36.51 11.62
CA GLU A 10 -6.12 35.42 11.04
C GLU A 10 -5.36 34.82 9.85
N ASN A 11 -5.34 33.48 9.81
CA ASN A 11 -4.73 32.75 8.71
C ASN A 11 -5.59 31.53 8.38
N GLY A 12 -6.47 31.67 7.39
CA GLY A 12 -7.35 30.58 6.92
C GLY A 12 -6.61 29.36 6.33
N SER A 13 -5.31 29.48 6.02
CA SER A 13 -4.50 28.32 5.60
C SER A 13 -4.03 27.47 6.79
N CYS A 14 -4.08 28.02 8.00
CA CYS A 14 -3.71 27.33 9.23
C CYS A 14 -4.91 26.53 9.75
N VAL A 15 -4.86 25.21 9.64
CA VAL A 15 -5.90 24.30 10.15
C VAL A 15 -5.38 23.61 11.43
N PRO A 16 -5.62 24.17 12.62
CA PRO A 16 -5.16 23.59 13.87
C PRO A 16 -5.85 22.25 14.17
N SER A 17 -5.08 21.29 14.70
CA SER A 17 -5.62 19.99 15.13
C SER A 17 -6.61 20.12 16.30
N THR A 18 -6.43 21.11 17.17
CA THR A 18 -7.21 21.30 18.40
C THR A 18 -8.48 22.16 18.25
N GLY A 19 -8.88 22.51 17.02
CA GLY A 19 -10.09 23.32 16.74
C GLY A 19 -9.86 24.82 16.92
N GLY A 20 -10.92 25.63 16.97
CA GLY A 20 -10.79 27.10 17.07
C GLY A 20 -10.27 27.77 15.79
N PRO A 21 -10.03 29.09 15.82
CA PRO A 21 -9.63 29.83 14.63
C PRO A 21 -8.15 29.58 14.31
N GLY A 22 -7.79 29.74 13.05
CA GLY A 22 -6.44 29.64 12.54
C GLY A 22 -5.74 30.98 12.73
N VAL A 23 -4.61 30.96 13.42
CA VAL A 23 -3.75 32.14 13.56
C VAL A 23 -2.40 31.84 12.95
N GLY A 24 -1.77 32.87 12.41
CA GLY A 24 -0.45 32.74 11.80
C GLY A 24 0.22 34.09 11.63
N LEU A 25 1.39 34.06 11.00
CA LEU A 25 2.10 35.26 10.61
C LEU A 25 1.41 35.87 9.40
N ILE A 26 1.17 37.18 9.43
CA ILE A 26 0.50 37.91 8.35
C ILE A 26 1.38 39.06 7.82
N GLY A 27 1.16 39.42 6.56
CA GLY A 27 1.78 40.58 5.94
C GLY A 27 3.29 40.47 5.71
N LYS A 28 3.94 41.63 5.63
CA LYS A 28 5.40 41.76 5.46
C LYS A 28 6.08 41.74 6.83
N ALA A 29 7.36 41.37 6.86
CA ALA A 29 8.14 41.45 8.08
C ALA A 29 8.16 42.89 8.61
N VAL A 30 7.74 43.06 9.87
CA VAL A 30 7.75 44.32 10.60
C VAL A 30 9.18 44.73 10.94
N ARG A 31 10.03 43.74 11.22
CA ARG A 31 11.43 43.96 11.57
C ARG A 31 12.31 42.84 11.06
N THR A 32 13.49 43.20 10.60
CA THR A 32 14.54 42.27 10.19
C THR A 32 15.82 42.62 10.94
N ARG A 33 16.45 41.64 11.59
CA ARG A 33 17.75 41.81 12.25
C ARG A 33 18.67 40.62 12.01
N VAL A 34 19.98 40.86 12.14
CA VAL A 34 20.99 39.81 12.05
C VAL A 34 21.46 39.46 13.46
N GLU A 35 21.33 38.20 13.84
CA GLU A 35 21.78 37.69 15.13
C GLU A 35 22.69 36.46 14.96
N ALA A 36 23.60 36.27 15.93
CA ALA A 36 24.37 35.05 16.06
C ALA A 36 23.42 33.87 16.30
N VAL A 37 23.66 32.74 15.62
CA VAL A 37 22.85 31.54 15.79
C VAL A 37 23.09 31.01 17.19
N LYS A 38 22.11 31.17 18.08
CA LYS A 38 22.10 30.43 19.33
C LYS A 38 21.80 28.98 18.97
N ASP A 39 22.78 28.11 19.16
CA ASP A 39 22.64 26.69 18.89
C ASP A 39 21.64 26.09 19.90
N ARG A 40 20.37 26.07 19.50
CA ARG A 40 19.23 25.64 20.33
C ARG A 40 18.91 24.14 20.16
N LEU A 41 19.79 23.40 19.48
CA LEU A 41 19.63 21.95 19.27
C LEU A 41 19.70 21.14 20.59
N GLY A 42 20.20 21.73 21.69
CA GLY A 42 20.37 21.04 22.97
C GLY A 42 19.11 20.83 23.83
N THR A 43 18.02 21.56 23.57
CA THR A 43 16.76 21.41 24.35
C THR A 43 15.56 21.47 23.42
N PRO A 44 14.90 20.33 23.12
CA PRO A 44 13.68 20.34 22.34
C PRO A 44 12.60 21.16 23.06
N ARG A 45 11.90 22.02 22.30
CA ARG A 45 10.77 22.79 22.82
C ARG A 45 9.66 21.84 23.25
N SER A 46 8.99 22.14 24.35
CA SER A 46 7.80 21.38 24.74
C SER A 46 6.69 21.55 23.70
N HIS A 47 5.78 20.58 23.63
CA HIS A 47 4.61 20.66 22.74
C HIS A 47 3.81 21.95 22.99
N GLU A 48 3.65 22.37 24.24
CA GLU A 48 2.99 23.62 24.62
C GLU A 48 3.70 24.88 24.10
N GLN A 49 5.03 24.86 23.98
CA GLN A 49 5.79 25.97 23.39
C GLN A 49 5.72 26.03 21.87
N LEU A 50 5.31 24.92 21.23
CA LEU A 50 5.15 24.83 19.78
C LEU A 50 3.71 25.06 19.33
N TYR A 51 2.74 24.80 20.20
CA TYR A 51 1.32 24.87 19.89
C TYR A 51 0.61 25.89 20.76
N LEU A 52 -0.11 26.80 20.12
CA LEU A 52 -1.07 27.66 20.81
C LEU A 52 -2.33 26.85 21.15
N PRO A 53 -2.91 26.98 22.35
CA PRO A 53 -4.25 26.48 22.65
C PRO A 53 -5.34 27.25 21.88
N ALA A 54 -6.51 26.63 21.69
CA ALA A 54 -7.63 27.26 20.98
C ALA A 54 -8.09 28.57 21.64
N MET A 55 -8.19 28.59 22.97
CA MET A 55 -8.58 29.80 23.71
C MET A 55 -7.59 30.95 23.53
N THR A 56 -6.30 30.67 23.59
CA THR A 56 -5.25 31.68 23.36
C THR A 56 -5.34 32.25 21.94
N ARG A 57 -5.68 31.44 20.93
CA ARG A 57 -5.91 31.94 19.57
C ARG A 57 -7.12 32.86 19.48
N ILE A 58 -8.21 32.53 20.18
CA ILE A 58 -9.42 33.36 20.24
C ILE A 58 -9.12 34.71 20.91
N GLU A 59 -8.40 34.69 22.02
CA GLU A 59 -7.97 35.89 22.74
C GLU A 59 -7.10 36.78 21.85
N LEU A 60 -6.12 36.21 21.14
CA LEU A 60 -5.28 36.95 20.20
C LEU A 60 -6.08 37.67 19.12
N LEU A 61 -7.06 36.99 18.51
CA LEU A 61 -7.90 37.62 17.49
C LEU A 61 -8.82 38.70 18.06
N ARG A 62 -9.38 38.47 19.25
CA ARG A 62 -10.20 39.47 19.94
C ARG A 62 -9.38 40.73 20.24
N ASP A 63 -8.15 40.55 20.71
CA ASP A 63 -7.26 41.66 21.04
C ASP A 63 -6.81 42.44 19.77
N LEU A 64 -6.86 41.80 18.60
CA LEU A 64 -6.67 42.44 17.29
C LEU A 64 -7.95 43.11 16.73
N GLY A 65 -9.05 43.08 17.48
CA GLY A 65 -10.31 43.75 17.13
C GLY A 65 -11.30 42.92 16.33
N TYR A 66 -11.07 41.61 16.17
CA TYR A 66 -12.06 40.72 15.55
C TYR A 66 -13.28 40.57 16.46
N SER A 67 -14.47 40.64 15.87
CA SER A 67 -15.72 40.39 16.58
C SER A 67 -15.87 38.91 16.93
N ILE A 68 -16.64 38.63 17.98
CA ILE A 68 -16.94 37.24 18.39
C ILE A 68 -17.64 36.49 17.25
N GLU A 69 -18.52 37.16 16.49
CA GLU A 69 -19.24 36.58 15.36
C GLU A 69 -18.28 36.17 14.22
N GLU A 70 -17.31 37.01 13.89
CA GLU A 70 -16.29 36.69 12.89
C GLU A 70 -15.44 35.51 13.33
N ILE A 71 -14.97 35.51 14.59
CA ILE A 71 -14.17 34.41 15.14
C ILE A 71 -14.98 33.10 15.10
N ALA A 72 -16.25 33.13 15.47
CA ALA A 72 -17.12 31.95 15.43
C ALA A 72 -17.26 31.40 14.00
N LYS A 73 -17.50 32.27 13.02
CA LYS A 73 -17.55 31.88 11.60
C LYS A 73 -16.26 31.21 11.15
N LYS A 74 -15.10 31.78 11.52
CA LYS A 74 -13.78 31.20 11.22
C LYS A 74 -13.54 29.84 11.88
N CYS A 75 -14.01 29.65 13.12
CA CYS A 75 -13.95 28.35 13.78
C CYS A 75 -14.76 27.28 13.03
N ILE A 76 -15.93 27.66 12.51
CA ILE A 76 -16.79 26.75 11.73
C ILE A 76 -16.11 26.36 10.43
N GLU A 77 -15.61 27.34 9.67
CA GLU A 77 -14.89 27.11 8.40
C GLU A 77 -13.71 26.13 8.58
N ILE A 78 -12.89 26.35 9.61
CA ILE A 78 -11.74 25.49 9.90
C ILE A 78 -12.15 24.09 10.33
N ASN A 79 -13.19 23.97 11.16
CA ASN A 79 -13.70 22.66 11.56
C ASN A 79 -14.23 21.89 10.35
N GLN A 80 -14.94 22.57 9.44
CA GLN A 80 -15.40 21.98 8.19
C GLN A 80 -14.22 21.46 7.35
N THR A 81 -13.19 22.30 7.12
CA THR A 81 -11.97 21.87 6.41
C THR A 81 -11.31 20.67 7.08
N ARG A 82 -11.31 20.60 8.42
CA ARG A 82 -10.73 19.46 9.14
C ARG A 82 -11.55 18.18 8.93
N THR A 83 -12.87 18.27 8.96
CA THR A 83 -13.76 17.16 8.66
C THR A 83 -13.54 16.66 7.23
N GLU A 84 -13.55 17.55 6.24
CA GLU A 84 -13.33 17.20 4.83
C GLU A 84 -11.97 16.52 4.60
N ARG A 85 -10.90 17.02 5.23
CA ARG A 85 -9.57 16.37 5.19
C ARG A 85 -9.59 14.97 5.78
N HIS A 86 -10.29 14.79 6.90
CA HIS A 86 -10.39 13.51 7.56
C HIS A 86 -11.20 12.50 6.73
N GLU A 87 -12.31 12.93 6.13
CA GLU A 87 -13.12 12.11 5.22
C GLU A 87 -12.30 11.68 4.01
N THR A 88 -11.57 12.61 3.38
CA THR A 88 -10.68 12.31 2.25
C THR A 88 -9.60 11.27 2.61
N GLU A 89 -9.01 11.40 3.80
CA GLU A 89 -8.01 10.44 4.30
C GLU A 89 -8.63 9.04 4.51
N GLN A 90 -9.82 8.98 5.09
CA GLN A 90 -10.55 7.73 5.28
C GLN A 90 -10.91 7.05 3.95
N GLU A 91 -11.40 7.82 2.97
CA GLU A 91 -11.71 7.34 1.63
C GLU A 91 -10.47 6.76 0.94
N TYR A 92 -9.34 7.47 1.02
CA TYR A 92 -8.07 7.00 0.47
C TYR A 92 -7.61 5.68 1.11
N ILE A 93 -7.67 5.58 2.45
CA ILE A 93 -7.32 4.34 3.16
C ILE A 93 -8.25 3.19 2.75
N ALA A 94 -9.56 3.45 2.63
CA ALA A 94 -10.53 2.45 2.20
C ALA A 94 -10.24 1.96 0.77
N GLN A 95 -9.95 2.89 -0.15
CA GLN A 95 -9.60 2.56 -1.53
C GLN A 95 -8.33 1.69 -1.60
N MET A 96 -7.29 2.05 -0.83
CA MET A 96 -6.06 1.26 -0.77
C MET A 96 -6.30 -0.15 -0.24
N ARG A 97 -7.13 -0.30 0.80
CA ARG A 97 -7.50 -1.61 1.33
C ARG A 97 -8.28 -2.45 0.32
N GLN A 98 -9.19 -1.83 -0.43
CA GLN A 98 -9.93 -2.52 -1.49
C GLN A 98 -8.98 -3.03 -2.58
N GLN A 99 -8.07 -2.19 -3.07
CA GLN A 99 -7.08 -2.60 -4.09
C GLN A 99 -6.21 -3.76 -3.62
N GLN A 100 -5.76 -3.73 -2.36
CA GLN A 100 -4.99 -4.83 -1.77
C GLN A 100 -5.80 -6.13 -1.71
N TYR A 101 -7.08 -6.05 -1.35
CA TYR A 101 -7.96 -7.20 -1.30
C TYR A 101 -8.21 -7.80 -2.69
N GLU A 102 -8.48 -6.97 -3.70
CA GLU A 102 -8.65 -7.40 -5.09
C GLU A 102 -7.39 -8.04 -5.66
N ALA A 103 -6.22 -7.45 -5.41
CA ALA A 103 -4.93 -8.02 -5.80
C ALA A 103 -4.68 -9.39 -5.16
N HIS A 104 -5.00 -9.53 -3.87
CA HIS A 104 -4.89 -10.80 -3.16
C HIS A 104 -5.81 -11.87 -3.74
N LEU A 105 -7.08 -11.53 -4.04
CA LEU A 105 -8.03 -12.45 -4.68
C LEU A 105 -7.54 -12.90 -6.06
N LEU A 106 -7.03 -11.98 -6.86
CA LEU A 106 -6.49 -12.30 -8.19
C LEU A 106 -5.30 -13.25 -8.07
N GLN A 107 -4.38 -12.99 -7.14
CA GLN A 107 -3.24 -13.87 -6.88
C GLN A 107 -3.68 -15.28 -6.48
N GLN A 108 -4.70 -15.38 -5.61
CA GLN A 108 -5.26 -16.67 -5.20
C GLN A 108 -5.88 -17.42 -6.39
N GLN A 109 -6.62 -16.72 -7.25
CA GLN A 109 -7.21 -17.31 -8.46
C GLN A 109 -6.14 -17.81 -9.43
N MET A 110 -5.09 -17.01 -9.69
CA MET A 110 -3.98 -17.43 -10.55
C MET A 110 -3.29 -18.68 -10.02
N LEU A 111 -2.98 -18.73 -8.72
CA LEU A 111 -2.37 -19.90 -8.09
C LEU A 111 -3.25 -21.14 -8.23
N HIS A 112 -4.57 -21.00 -8.10
CA HIS A 112 -5.50 -22.09 -8.31
C HIS A 112 -5.46 -22.62 -9.76
N VAL A 113 -5.48 -21.71 -10.74
CA VAL A 113 -5.39 -22.05 -12.17
C VAL A 113 -4.06 -22.74 -12.51
N GLU A 114 -2.95 -22.23 -11.99
CA GLU A 114 -1.62 -22.83 -12.18
C GLU A 114 -1.54 -24.25 -11.60
N MET A 115 -2.07 -24.47 -10.39
CA MET A 115 -2.12 -25.80 -9.80
C MET A 115 -2.96 -26.78 -10.63
N GLN A 116 -4.12 -26.33 -11.15
CA GLN A 116 -4.93 -27.16 -12.03
C GLN A 116 -4.19 -27.52 -13.32
N ARG A 117 -3.49 -26.55 -13.93
CA ARG A 117 -2.67 -26.77 -15.12
C ARG A 117 -1.56 -27.79 -14.87
N GLN A 118 -0.83 -27.67 -13.75
CA GLN A 118 0.23 -28.62 -13.39
C GLN A 118 -0.31 -30.04 -13.20
N ARG A 119 -1.47 -30.19 -12.55
CA ARG A 119 -2.14 -31.50 -12.41
C ARG A 119 -2.51 -32.11 -13.76
N GLN A 120 -3.03 -31.32 -14.69
CA GLN A 120 -3.38 -31.79 -16.03
C GLN A 120 -2.13 -32.24 -16.81
N LEU A 121 -1.05 -31.46 -16.76
CA LEU A 121 0.23 -31.82 -17.38
C LEU A 121 0.81 -33.12 -16.81
N TYR A 122 0.76 -33.28 -15.48
CA TYR A 122 1.19 -34.50 -14.82
C TYR A 122 0.39 -35.72 -15.27
N MET A 123 -0.95 -35.61 -15.30
CA MET A 123 -1.84 -36.68 -15.77
C MET A 123 -1.56 -37.06 -17.23
N GLN A 124 -1.37 -36.07 -18.11
CA GLN A 124 -1.06 -36.31 -19.52
C GLN A 124 0.29 -37.02 -19.70
N MET A 125 1.31 -36.59 -18.95
CA MET A 125 2.64 -37.19 -18.98
C MET A 125 2.60 -38.65 -18.50
N HIS A 126 1.88 -38.94 -17.42
CA HIS A 126 1.69 -40.31 -16.94
C HIS A 126 0.96 -41.19 -17.95
N TYR A 127 -0.07 -40.65 -18.61
CA TYR A 127 -0.78 -41.37 -19.66
C TYR A 127 0.14 -41.74 -20.83
N GLN A 128 1.00 -40.80 -21.28
CA GLN A 128 1.96 -41.05 -22.35
C GLN A 128 3.01 -42.10 -21.97
N LEU A 129 3.54 -42.04 -20.74
CA LEU A 129 4.49 -43.03 -20.24
C LEU A 129 3.88 -44.44 -20.20
N GLN A 130 2.65 -44.58 -19.70
CA GLN A 130 1.93 -45.85 -19.69
C GLN A 130 1.68 -46.38 -21.11
N TYR A 131 1.31 -45.49 -22.02
CA TYR A 131 1.09 -45.85 -23.42
C TYR A 131 2.38 -46.37 -24.09
N GLN A 132 3.52 -45.71 -23.88
CA GLN A 132 4.82 -46.16 -24.37
C GLN A 132 5.27 -47.48 -23.72
N ALA A 133 5.06 -47.65 -22.42
CA ALA A 133 5.36 -48.90 -21.71
C ALA A 133 4.53 -50.08 -22.23
N ASN A 134 3.26 -49.85 -22.57
CA ASN A 134 2.42 -50.88 -23.17
C ASN A 134 2.84 -51.20 -24.60
N GLN A 135 3.22 -50.20 -25.41
CA GLN A 135 3.74 -50.46 -26.76
C GLN A 135 5.05 -51.28 -26.76
N THR A 136 5.96 -50.99 -25.82
CA THR A 136 7.23 -51.73 -25.68
C THR A 136 6.98 -53.18 -25.26
N ARG A 137 6.13 -53.42 -24.24
CA ARG A 137 5.71 -54.78 -23.85
C ARG A 137 5.09 -55.58 -25.00
N SER A 138 4.17 -54.99 -25.75
CA SER A 138 3.55 -55.67 -26.90
C SER A 138 4.53 -55.97 -28.04
N ARG A 139 5.61 -55.18 -28.19
CA ARG A 139 6.69 -55.48 -29.14
C ARG A 139 7.57 -56.63 -28.64
N GLU A 140 7.93 -56.65 -27.37
CA GLU A 140 8.72 -57.73 -26.75
C GLU A 140 7.98 -59.08 -26.78
N GLU A 141 6.67 -59.10 -26.51
CA GLU A 141 5.83 -60.30 -26.63
C GLU A 141 5.78 -60.85 -28.06
N LYS A 142 5.74 -59.98 -29.07
CA LYS A 142 5.79 -60.39 -30.48
C LYS A 142 7.17 -60.95 -30.86
N ASN A 143 8.25 -60.32 -30.41
CA ASN A 143 9.61 -60.78 -30.69
C ASN A 143 9.90 -62.13 -30.01
N THR A 144 9.56 -62.28 -28.73
CA THR A 144 9.70 -63.56 -28.01
C THR A 144 8.84 -64.67 -28.63
N SER A 145 7.63 -64.37 -29.09
CA SER A 145 6.80 -65.33 -29.85
C SER A 145 7.44 -65.75 -31.17
N GLN A 146 8.03 -64.82 -31.93
CA GLN A 146 8.74 -65.13 -33.17
C GLN A 146 10.03 -65.94 -32.92
N ASP A 147 10.81 -65.60 -31.89
CA ASP A 147 12.01 -66.35 -31.52
C ASP A 147 11.68 -67.76 -31.04
N ASN A 148 10.62 -67.92 -30.25
CA ASN A 148 10.13 -69.24 -29.84
C ASN A 148 9.67 -70.08 -31.05
N LYS A 149 9.03 -69.47 -32.05
CA LYS A 149 8.69 -70.15 -33.32
C LYS A 149 9.93 -70.56 -34.10
N ARG A 150 10.94 -69.68 -34.22
CA ARG A 150 12.21 -69.99 -34.90
C ARG A 150 12.96 -71.13 -34.21
N ARG A 151 13.03 -71.13 -32.87
CA ARG A 151 13.65 -72.21 -32.09
C ARG A 151 12.94 -73.54 -32.29
N ARG A 152 11.60 -73.56 -32.31
CA ARG A 152 10.82 -74.79 -32.61
C ARG A 152 11.12 -75.35 -33.99
N LEU A 153 11.09 -74.52 -35.03
CA LEU A 153 11.39 -74.94 -36.40
C LEU A 153 12.84 -75.45 -36.53
N SER A 154 13.80 -74.83 -35.82
CA SER A 154 15.19 -75.30 -35.80
C SER A 154 15.36 -76.67 -35.14
N VAL A 155 14.57 -76.97 -34.10
CA VAL A 155 14.62 -78.29 -33.43
C VAL A 155 13.99 -79.36 -34.32
N GLU A 156 12.88 -79.06 -34.99
CA GLU A 156 12.24 -79.98 -35.94
C GLU A 156 13.13 -80.30 -37.15
N ALA A 157 13.94 -79.35 -37.62
CA ALA A 157 14.87 -79.56 -38.73
C ALA A 157 16.12 -80.40 -38.37
N MET A 158 16.42 -80.61 -37.09
CA MET A 158 17.54 -81.43 -36.62
C MET A 158 17.16 -82.89 -36.33
N LEU A 159 15.86 -83.19 -36.30
CA LEU A 159 15.32 -84.52 -35.97
C LEU A 159 14.88 -85.33 -37.21
N ASN A 160 15.07 -84.77 -38.41
CA ASN A 160 14.91 -85.43 -39.71
C ASN A 160 16.26 -85.52 -40.41
#